data_AF-A0A952EC05-F1
#
_entry.id   AF-A0A952EC05-F1
#
_cell.length_a   1.000
_cell.length_b   1.000
_cell.length_c   1.000
_cell.angle_alpha   90.00
_cell.angle_beta   90.00
_cell.angle_gamma   90.00
#
_symmetry.space_group_name_H-M   'P 1'
#
loop_
_entity.id
_entity.type
_entity.pdbx_description
1 polymer ?
#
loop_
_entity_poly.entity_id
_entity_poly.type
_entity_poly.pdbx_seq_one_letter_code
_entity_poly.pdbx_strand_id
1 'polypeptide(L)'
;MDTRNHRFQLEAIPVADSAFVRVKFSYQSQLMSRLATTIYLGTFSPNRIGFSMVGIDNDGQPIYVKGNKGLLERHVVRSYLAVIAFMHTLDVPAEDRFEAQMNRWYDLAERYVLQLHEMERHEYIEVKRQERDKLRPLQAPVAVRGMHRGDKRLDHTVPPKCPAK
;
A
#
# COMPACT_ATOMS: atom_id res chain seq x y z
N MET A 1 -8.43 6.11 -13.45
CA MET A 1 -9.29 5.67 -12.32
C MET A 1 -9.37 6.82 -11.34
N ASP A 2 -10.50 7.51 -11.27
CA ASP A 2 -10.67 8.63 -10.36
C ASP A 2 -11.26 8.12 -9.03
N THR A 3 -10.49 8.28 -7.96
CA THR A 3 -10.81 7.83 -6.61
C THR A 3 -10.53 8.94 -5.62
N ARG A 4 -11.41 9.11 -4.63
CA ARG A 4 -11.33 10.19 -3.64
C ARG A 4 -11.69 9.69 -2.24
N ASN A 5 -11.49 10.54 -1.23
CA ASN A 5 -11.85 10.25 0.16
C ASN A 5 -11.22 8.96 0.68
N HIS A 6 -9.94 8.78 0.39
CA HIS A 6 -9.13 7.68 0.91
C HIS A 6 -9.02 7.82 2.43
N ARG A 7 -9.43 6.78 3.16
CA ARG A 7 -9.26 6.67 4.61
C ARG A 7 -8.52 5.38 4.90
N PHE A 8 -7.43 5.50 5.65
CA PHE A 8 -6.64 4.40 6.15
C PHE A 8 -6.62 4.48 7.67
N GLN A 9 -7.03 3.41 8.34
CA GLN A 9 -6.99 3.28 9.80
C GLN A 9 -6.21 2.01 10.15
N LEU A 10 -5.27 2.16 11.08
CA LEU A 10 -4.45 1.10 11.61
C LEU A 10 -4.66 1.06 13.12
N GLU A 11 -5.02 -0.10 13.64
CA GLU A 11 -5.10 -0.35 15.07
C GLU A 11 -4.25 -1.56 15.40
N ALA A 12 -3.51 -1.52 16.51
CA ALA A 12 -2.71 -2.62 16.99
C ALA A 12 -2.97 -2.81 18.48
N ILE A 13 -3.19 -4.06 18.89
CA ILE A 13 -3.27 -4.45 20.31
C ILE A 13 -2.21 -5.51 20.60
N PRO A 14 -1.48 -5.42 21.71
CA PRO A 14 -0.51 -6.43 22.09
C PRO A 14 -1.23 -7.73 22.48
N VAL A 15 -0.68 -8.87 22.07
CA VAL A 15 -1.15 -10.23 22.36
C VAL A 15 0.07 -11.10 22.68
N ALA A 16 0.39 -11.26 23.96
CA ALA A 16 1.62 -11.90 24.43
C ALA A 16 2.86 -11.32 23.73
N ASP A 17 3.65 -12.17 23.06
CA ASP A 17 4.86 -11.79 22.31
C ASP A 17 4.55 -11.28 20.88
N SER A 18 3.29 -11.04 20.56
CA SER A 18 2.82 -10.63 19.23
C SER A 18 1.89 -9.42 19.29
N ALA A 19 1.54 -8.85 18.13
CA ALA A 19 0.54 -7.80 18.04
C ALA A 19 -0.57 -8.23 17.06
N PHE A 20 -1.82 -8.08 17.48
CA PHE A 20 -2.95 -8.20 16.57
C PHE A 20 -3.18 -6.84 15.90
N VAL A 21 -3.08 -6.82 14.57
CA VAL A 21 -3.20 -5.59 13.77
C VAL A 21 -4.46 -5.64 12.92
N ARG A 22 -5.28 -4.59 13.02
CA ARG A 22 -6.46 -4.37 12.18
C ARG A 22 -6.22 -3.21 11.24
N VAL A 23 -6.31 -3.48 9.94
CA VAL A 23 -6.24 -2.47 8.88
C VAL A 23 -7.63 -2.26 8.30
N LYS A 24 -8.09 -1.01 8.27
CA LYS A 24 -9.30 -0.61 7.54
C LYS A 24 -8.92 0.37 6.44
N PHE A 25 -9.31 0.06 5.22
CA PHE A 25 -9.14 0.93 4.07
C PHE A 25 -10.48 1.18 3.39
N SER A 26 -10.78 2.44 3.09
CA SER A 26 -11.97 2.81 2.32
C SER A 26 -11.64 3.92 1.34
N TYR A 27 -12.28 3.89 0.18
CA TYR A 27 -12.20 4.95 -0.82
C TYR A 27 -13.56 5.10 -1.51
N GLN A 28 -13.79 6.26 -2.12
CA GLN A 28 -14.96 6.51 -2.96
C GLN A 28 -14.53 6.56 -4.43
N SER A 29 -15.15 5.71 -5.24
CA SER A 29 -15.01 5.73 -6.70
C SER A 29 -16.28 6.29 -7.35
N GLN A 30 -16.11 7.16 -8.35
CA GLN A 30 -17.22 7.66 -9.14
C GLN A 30 -17.83 6.56 -10.03
N LEU A 31 -19.11 6.68 -10.39
CA LEU A 31 -19.83 5.67 -11.20
C LEU A 31 -19.12 5.33 -12.51
N MET A 32 -18.62 6.32 -13.24
CA MET A 32 -17.87 6.11 -14.48
C MET A 32 -16.54 5.39 -14.25
N SER A 33 -15.84 5.71 -13.16
CA SER A 33 -14.63 4.98 -12.79
C SER A 33 -14.93 3.53 -12.41
N ARG A 34 -16.07 3.23 -11.77
CA ARG A 34 -16.48 1.86 -11.44
C ARG A 34 -16.76 1.06 -12.71
N LEU A 35 -17.50 1.63 -13.65
CA LEU A 35 -17.79 0.99 -14.94
C LEU A 35 -16.51 0.71 -15.73
N ALA A 36 -15.64 1.70 -15.86
CA ALA A 36 -14.33 1.54 -16.52
C ALA A 36 -13.45 0.49 -15.83
N THR A 37 -13.46 0.45 -14.50
CA THR A 37 -12.74 -0.57 -13.71
C THR A 37 -13.29 -1.96 -13.97
N THR A 38 -14.62 -2.13 -13.96
CA THR A 38 -15.24 -3.42 -14.26
C THR A 38 -14.87 -3.92 -15.65
N ILE A 39 -14.89 -3.02 -16.65
CA ILE A 39 -14.50 -3.35 -18.02
C ILE A 39 -13.01 -3.75 -18.07
N TYR A 40 -12.12 -2.92 -17.52
CA TYR A 40 -10.68 -3.19 -17.48
C TYR A 40 -10.35 -4.53 -16.79
N LEU A 41 -10.95 -4.78 -15.63
CA LEU A 41 -10.77 -6.02 -14.88
C LEU A 41 -11.39 -7.23 -15.60
N GLY A 42 -12.52 -7.05 -16.28
CA GLY A 42 -13.11 -8.08 -17.13
C GLY A 42 -12.18 -8.53 -18.26
N THR A 43 -11.41 -7.60 -18.83
CA THR A 43 -10.46 -7.88 -19.92
C THR A 43 -9.12 -8.43 -19.43
N PHE A 44 -8.59 -7.92 -18.31
CA PHE A 44 -7.23 -8.26 -17.82
C PHE A 44 -7.17 -9.26 -16.66
N SER A 45 -8.29 -9.60 -16.02
CA SER A 45 -8.35 -10.43 -14.82
C SER A 45 -9.03 -11.82 -14.92
N PRO A 46 -9.48 -12.36 -16.08
CA PRO A 46 -10.40 -13.51 -16.05
C PRO A 46 -9.83 -14.82 -15.48
N ASN A 47 -8.51 -14.93 -15.24
CA ASN A 47 -7.93 -16.16 -14.68
C ASN A 47 -7.00 -15.94 -13.47
N ARG A 48 -7.17 -14.86 -12.70
CA ARG A 48 -6.38 -14.68 -11.46
C ARG A 48 -6.88 -15.61 -10.37
N ILE A 49 -6.01 -16.50 -9.92
CA ILE A 49 -6.30 -17.50 -8.88
C ILE A 49 -6.09 -16.86 -7.50
N GLY A 50 -7.12 -16.96 -6.66
CA GLY A 50 -7.11 -16.53 -5.26
C GLY A 50 -6.61 -17.62 -4.31
N PHE A 51 -6.86 -17.40 -3.03
CA PHE A 51 -6.42 -18.24 -1.92
C PHE A 51 -7.57 -19.03 -1.29
N SER A 52 -8.79 -18.49 -1.34
CA SER A 52 -9.95 -19.16 -0.75
C SER A 52 -10.36 -20.36 -1.61
N MET A 53 -10.59 -21.51 -0.98
CA MET A 53 -11.13 -22.71 -1.62
C MET A 53 -12.66 -22.59 -1.73
N VAL A 54 -13.21 -22.86 -2.91
CA VAL A 54 -14.67 -22.85 -3.18
C VAL A 54 -15.25 -24.25 -3.40
N GLY A 55 -14.39 -25.26 -3.46
CA GLY A 55 -14.79 -26.65 -3.64
C GLY A 55 -13.59 -27.55 -3.88
N ILE A 56 -13.89 -28.80 -4.20
CA ILE A 56 -12.93 -29.82 -4.59
C ILE A 56 -13.44 -30.40 -5.91
N ASP A 57 -12.55 -30.64 -6.87
CA ASP A 57 -12.93 -31.27 -8.13
C ASP A 57 -13.05 -32.80 -8.02
N ASN A 58 -13.41 -33.45 -9.13
CA ASN A 58 -13.59 -34.90 -9.18
C ASN A 58 -12.29 -35.69 -8.93
N ASP A 59 -11.13 -35.04 -9.09
CA ASP A 59 -9.80 -35.61 -8.88
C ASP A 59 -9.27 -35.32 -7.46
N GLY A 60 -10.11 -34.74 -6.60
CA GLY A 60 -9.75 -34.40 -5.22
C GLY A 60 -8.90 -33.14 -5.08
N GLN A 61 -8.73 -32.35 -6.14
CA GLN A 61 -7.92 -31.14 -6.11
C GLN A 61 -8.72 -29.92 -5.66
N PRO A 62 -8.10 -28.98 -4.91
CA PRO A 62 -8.78 -27.80 -4.43
C PRO A 62 -9.11 -26.83 -5.57
N ILE A 63 -10.38 -26.43 -5.65
CA ILE A 63 -10.84 -25.37 -6.56
C ILE A 63 -10.75 -24.05 -5.81
N TYR A 64 -9.87 -23.15 -6.26
CA TYR A 64 -9.72 -21.81 -5.70
C TYR A 64 -10.64 -20.78 -6.36
N VAL A 65 -10.94 -19.71 -5.62
CA VAL A 65 -11.59 -18.50 -6.15
C VAL A 65 -10.83 -17.98 -7.38
N LYS A 66 -11.56 -17.54 -8.41
CA LYS A 66 -10.98 -16.95 -9.64
C LYS A 66 -11.56 -15.57 -9.96
N GLY A 67 -11.04 -14.94 -11.01
CA GLY A 67 -11.54 -13.67 -11.54
C GLY A 67 -11.32 -12.49 -10.59
N ASN A 68 -12.31 -11.60 -10.49
CA ASN A 68 -12.19 -10.36 -9.70
C ASN A 68 -11.96 -10.61 -8.21
N LYS A 69 -12.61 -11.64 -7.65
CA LYS A 69 -12.40 -12.01 -6.24
C LYS A 69 -10.98 -12.55 -6.04
N GLY A 70 -10.48 -13.38 -6.96
CA GLY A 70 -9.12 -13.90 -6.89
C GLY A 70 -8.06 -12.80 -7.01
N LEU A 71 -8.27 -11.83 -7.89
CA LEU A 71 -7.42 -10.64 -7.98
C LEU A 71 -7.36 -9.86 -6.67
N LEU A 72 -8.52 -9.65 -6.03
CA LEU A 72 -8.60 -8.93 -4.76
C LEU A 72 -7.84 -9.68 -3.65
N GLU A 73 -8.03 -11.00 -3.54
CA GLU A 73 -7.29 -11.82 -2.57
C GLU A 73 -5.78 -11.75 -2.80
N ARG A 74 -5.32 -11.83 -4.06
CA ARG A 74 -3.90 -11.65 -4.42
C ARG A 74 -3.37 -10.30 -3.95
N HIS A 75 -4.10 -9.22 -4.18
CA HIS A 75 -3.66 -7.89 -3.79
C HIS A 75 -3.53 -7.76 -2.26
N VAL A 76 -4.50 -8.29 -1.52
CA VAL A 76 -4.48 -8.30 -0.04
C VAL A 76 -3.29 -9.11 0.47
N VAL A 77 -3.11 -10.35 -0.01
CA VAL A 77 -2.03 -11.22 0.45
C VAL A 77 -0.66 -10.65 0.08
N ARG A 78 -0.47 -10.15 -1.15
CA ARG A 78 0.80 -9.51 -1.54
C ARG A 78 1.12 -8.30 -0.67
N SER A 79 0.13 -7.49 -0.33
CA SER A 79 0.29 -6.31 0.54
C SER A 79 0.68 -6.74 1.96
N TYR A 80 0.03 -7.79 2.49
CA TYR A 80 0.40 -8.38 3.77
C TYR A 80 1.86 -8.89 3.77
N LEU A 81 2.26 -9.66 2.75
CA LEU A 81 3.62 -10.17 2.63
C LEU A 81 4.66 -9.05 2.49
N ALA A 82 4.31 -7.94 1.84
CA ALA A 82 5.18 -6.76 1.76
C ALA A 82 5.41 -6.11 3.14
N VAL A 83 4.38 -6.03 3.98
CA VAL A 83 4.52 -5.55 5.37
C VAL A 83 5.41 -6.50 6.16
N ILE A 84 5.23 -7.81 6.04
CA ILE A 84 6.08 -8.80 6.72
C ILE A 84 7.54 -8.69 6.23
N ALA A 85 7.77 -8.61 4.91
CA ALA A 85 9.10 -8.45 4.36
C ALA A 85 9.78 -7.17 4.87
N PHE A 86 9.04 -6.06 4.95
CA PHE A 86 9.53 -4.81 5.52
C PHE A 86 9.93 -4.96 7.00
N MET A 87 9.06 -5.56 7.82
CA MET A 87 9.33 -5.75 9.26
C MET A 87 10.56 -6.63 9.49
N HIS A 88 10.76 -7.65 8.66
CA HIS A 88 11.88 -8.58 8.74
C HIS A 88 13.23 -7.99 8.32
N THR A 89 13.24 -6.78 7.75
CA THR A 89 14.47 -6.14 7.25
C THR A 89 14.73 -4.78 7.88
N LEU A 90 14.05 -4.47 9.00
CA LEU A 90 14.23 -3.20 9.72
C LEU A 90 15.62 -3.02 10.31
N ASP A 91 16.28 -4.12 10.67
CA ASP A 91 17.63 -4.18 11.23
C ASP A 91 18.75 -4.13 10.17
N VAL A 92 18.39 -4.27 8.88
CA VAL A 92 19.35 -4.18 7.77
C VAL A 92 19.78 -2.71 7.55
N PRO A 93 21.09 -2.45 7.31
CA PRO A 93 21.59 -1.13 6.93
C PRO A 93 20.80 -0.50 5.77
N ALA A 94 20.64 0.82 5.77
CA ALA A 94 19.73 1.51 4.86
C ALA A 94 20.09 1.34 3.37
N GLU A 95 21.39 1.23 3.10
CA GLU A 95 22.00 0.97 1.79
C GLU A 95 21.58 -0.38 1.20
N ASP A 96 21.48 -1.41 2.02
CA ASP A 96 21.20 -2.79 1.60
C ASP A 96 19.73 -3.21 1.81
N ARG A 97 18.98 -2.41 2.57
CA ARG A 97 17.62 -2.74 3.02
C ARG A 97 16.66 -3.02 1.88
N PHE A 98 16.75 -2.27 0.77
CA PHE A 98 15.86 -2.46 -0.37
C PHE A 98 16.04 -3.85 -0.99
N GLU A 99 17.30 -4.25 -1.22
CA GLU A 99 17.61 -5.57 -1.79
C GLU A 99 17.20 -6.69 -0.84
N ALA A 100 17.48 -6.54 0.47
CA ALA A 100 17.04 -7.49 1.48
C ALA A 100 15.50 -7.61 1.51
N GLN A 101 14.78 -6.49 1.42
CA GLN A 101 13.31 -6.48 1.43
C GLN A 101 12.73 -7.14 0.18
N MET A 102 13.27 -6.87 -1.02
CA MET A 102 12.78 -7.48 -2.25
C MET A 102 13.05 -8.99 -2.29
N ASN A 103 14.23 -9.43 -1.87
CA ASN A 103 14.53 -10.86 -1.73
C ASN A 103 13.59 -11.52 -0.73
N ARG A 104 13.39 -10.91 0.44
CA ARG A 104 12.49 -11.44 1.46
C ARG A 104 11.05 -11.53 0.96
N TRP A 105 10.57 -10.49 0.28
CA TRP A 105 9.23 -10.48 -0.31
C TRP A 105 9.08 -11.62 -1.33
N TYR A 106 10.09 -11.83 -2.19
CA TYR A 106 10.08 -12.87 -3.21
C TYR A 106 10.01 -14.26 -2.56
N ASP A 107 10.85 -14.54 -1.57
CA ASP A 107 10.82 -15.80 -0.81
C ASP A 107 9.45 -16.08 -0.18
N LEU A 108 8.82 -15.03 0.37
CA LEU A 108 7.49 -15.16 0.98
C LEU A 108 6.42 -15.45 -0.07
N ALA A 109 6.52 -14.84 -1.25
CA ALA A 109 5.57 -14.97 -2.35
C ALA A 109 5.68 -16.34 -3.06
N GLU A 110 6.89 -16.87 -3.22
CA GLU A 110 7.15 -18.19 -3.84
C GLU A 110 6.59 -19.36 -3.03
N ARG A 111 6.21 -19.17 -1.76
CA ARG A 111 5.41 -20.17 -1.04
C ARG A 111 4.00 -20.35 -1.62
N TYR A 112 3.57 -19.44 -2.50
CA TYR A 112 2.26 -19.41 -3.14
C TYR A 112 2.41 -19.29 -4.67
N VAL A 113 3.21 -20.18 -5.28
CA VAL A 113 3.53 -20.13 -6.72
C VAL A 113 2.27 -20.00 -7.60
N LEU A 114 1.26 -20.82 -7.34
CA LEU A 114 0.01 -20.83 -8.11
C LEU A 114 -0.71 -19.47 -8.13
N GLN A 115 -0.64 -18.73 -7.02
CA GLN A 115 -1.33 -17.45 -6.86
C GLN A 115 -0.43 -16.27 -7.20
N LEU A 116 0.83 -16.27 -6.77
CA LEU A 116 1.65 -15.04 -6.69
C LEU A 116 2.85 -15.00 -7.61
N HIS A 117 3.29 -16.15 -8.14
CA HIS A 117 4.43 -16.17 -9.05
C HIS A 117 4.12 -15.35 -10.31
N GLU A 118 5.06 -14.50 -10.68
CA GLU A 118 4.94 -13.59 -11.83
C GLU A 118 6.08 -13.79 -12.81
N MET A 119 7.31 -13.90 -12.31
CA MET A 119 8.53 -14.06 -13.09
C MET A 119 9.67 -14.58 -12.19
N GLU A 120 10.79 -14.95 -12.82
CA GLU A 120 11.99 -15.42 -12.13
C GLU A 120 12.60 -14.32 -11.24
N ARG A 121 13.27 -14.75 -10.16
CA ARG A 121 13.76 -13.86 -9.09
C ARG A 121 14.56 -12.68 -9.62
N HIS A 122 15.55 -12.97 -10.48
CA HIS A 122 16.43 -11.96 -11.04
C HIS A 122 15.61 -10.90 -11.80
N GLU A 123 14.71 -11.34 -12.67
CA GLU A 123 13.85 -10.46 -13.46
C GLU A 123 12.94 -9.62 -12.55
N TYR A 124 12.32 -10.25 -11.55
CA TYR A 124 11.46 -9.58 -10.60
C TYR A 124 12.17 -8.43 -9.86
N ILE A 125 13.33 -8.73 -9.28
CA ILE A 125 14.09 -7.74 -8.49
C ILE A 125 14.56 -6.60 -9.38
N GLU A 126 15.00 -6.90 -10.60
CA GLU A 126 15.45 -5.88 -11.54
C GLU A 126 14.31 -4.93 -11.95
N VAL A 127 13.11 -5.46 -12.22
CA VAL A 127 11.92 -4.63 -12.45
C VAL A 127 11.63 -3.73 -11.24
N LYS A 128 11.77 -4.25 -10.01
CA LYS A 128 11.55 -3.45 -8.79
C LYS A 128 12.59 -2.37 -8.56
N ARG A 129 13.86 -2.60 -8.94
CA ARG A 129 14.89 -1.55 -8.94
C ARG A 129 14.51 -0.41 -9.86
N GLN A 130 14.13 -0.74 -11.10
CA GLN A 130 13.73 0.25 -12.10
C GLN A 130 12.48 1.04 -11.68
N GLU A 131 11.48 0.37 -11.09
CA GLU A 131 10.31 1.04 -10.52
C GLU A 131 10.71 2.00 -9.38
N ARG A 132 11.58 1.55 -8.46
CA ARG A 132 12.06 2.39 -7.36
C ARG A 132 12.77 3.63 -7.86
N ASP A 133 13.65 3.51 -8.85
CA ASP A 133 14.37 4.66 -9.39
C ASP A 133 13.45 5.66 -10.07
N LYS A 134 12.39 5.20 -10.74
CA LYS A 134 11.34 6.05 -11.32
C LYS A 134 10.53 6.79 -10.25
N LEU A 135 10.26 6.14 -9.12
CA LEU A 135 9.42 6.70 -8.05
C LEU A 135 10.20 7.55 -7.04
N ARG A 136 11.51 7.34 -6.90
CA ARG A 136 12.36 8.05 -5.94
C ARG A 136 12.23 9.59 -6.00
N PRO A 137 12.18 10.24 -7.19
CA PRO A 137 11.99 11.68 -7.27
C PRO A 137 10.63 12.17 -6.73
N LEU A 138 9.59 11.34 -6.83
CA LEU A 138 8.23 11.66 -6.35
C LEU A 138 8.07 11.52 -4.83
N GLN A 139 8.97 10.75 -4.22
CA GLN A 139 9.02 10.53 -2.76
C GLN A 139 9.89 11.57 -2.04
N ALA A 140 10.57 12.46 -2.79
CA ALA A 140 11.19 13.62 -2.19
C ALA A 140 10.14 14.41 -1.40
N PRO A 141 10.49 14.94 -0.22
CA PRO A 141 9.53 15.68 0.59
C PRO A 141 8.90 16.78 -0.25
N VAL A 142 7.58 16.66 -0.49
CA VAL A 142 6.80 17.74 -1.07
C VAL A 142 6.96 18.90 -0.10
N ALA A 143 7.61 19.99 -0.55
CA ALA A 143 7.69 21.21 0.23
C ALA A 143 6.25 21.58 0.62
N VAL A 144 5.92 21.45 1.90
CA VAL A 144 4.64 21.89 2.43
C VAL A 144 4.65 23.41 2.29
N ARG A 145 4.14 23.92 1.16
CA ARG A 145 4.05 25.34 0.89
C ARG A 145 3.18 25.94 1.98
N GLY A 146 3.79 26.79 2.80
CA GLY A 146 3.23 27.31 4.04
C GLY A 146 1.78 27.78 3.88
N MET A 147 0.89 27.13 4.62
CA MET A 147 -0.44 27.61 4.85
C MET A 147 -0.32 28.79 5.82
N HIS A 148 -0.08 29.99 5.27
CA HIS A 148 -0.03 31.24 6.01
C HIS A 148 -1.45 31.55 6.52
N ARG A 149 -1.77 31.03 7.70
CA ARG A 149 -3.01 31.35 8.41
C ARG A 149 -2.77 32.69 9.10
N GLY A 150 -3.24 33.76 8.47
CA GLY A 150 -3.27 35.08 9.08
C GLY A 150 -4.08 35.04 10.37
N ASP A 151 -3.42 35.30 11.49
CA ASP A 151 -4.07 35.69 12.74
C ASP A 151 -3.62 37.13 13.04
N LYS A 152 -4.42 38.09 12.60
CA LYS A 152 -4.34 39.48 13.08
C LYS A 152 -4.87 39.47 14.52
N ARG A 153 -3.98 39.32 15.50
CA ARG A 153 -4.28 39.82 16.85
C ARG A 153 -4.04 41.32 16.86
N LEU A 154 -5.15 42.04 17.00
CA LEU A 154 -5.17 43.43 17.45
C LEU A 154 -4.60 43.43 18.87
N ASP A 155 -3.34 43.83 19.01
CA ASP A 155 -2.78 44.14 20.31
C ASP A 155 -3.04 45.63 20.57
N HIS A 156 -3.81 45.91 21.62
CA HIS A 156 -4.12 47.26 22.06
C HIS A 156 -2.92 47.83 22.80
N THR A 157 -2.01 48.45 22.07
CA THR A 157 -0.94 49.24 22.68
C THR A 157 -1.49 50.60 23.13
N VAL A 158 -1.63 50.77 24.44
CA VAL A 158 -1.87 52.05 25.10
C VAL A 158 -0.72 53.02 24.77
N PRO A 159 -0.97 54.26 24.29
CA PRO A 159 0.10 55.19 23.95
C PRO A 159 0.71 55.85 25.19
N PRO A 160 2.05 55.97 25.31
CA PRO A 160 2.65 56.81 26.32
C PRO A 160 2.54 58.30 25.95
N LYS A 161 2.21 59.09 26.98
CA LYS A 161 2.06 60.55 26.99
C LYS A 161 3.31 61.28 26.44
N CYS A 162 3.08 62.30 25.61
CA CYS A 162 4.07 63.37 25.36
C CYS A 162 4.41 64.10 26.67
N PRO A 163 5.68 64.46 26.90
CA PRO A 163 6.01 65.65 27.67
C PRO A 163 6.36 66.81 26.75
N ALA A 164 5.80 67.97 27.10
CA ALA A 164 6.06 69.27 26.53
C ALA A 164 7.45 69.80 26.91
N LYS A 165 8.20 70.32 25.95
CA LYS A 165 8.61 71.74 25.87
C LYS A 165 9.37 72.01 24.58
#